data_AF-A0A2A3AUV3-F1
#
_entry.id   AF-A0A2A3AUV3-F1
#
_cell.length_a   1.000
_cell.length_b   1.000
_cell.length_c   1.000
_cell.angle_alpha   90.00
_cell.angle_beta   90.00
_cell.angle_gamma   90.00
#
_symmetry.space_group_name_H-M   'P 1'
#
loop_
_entity.id
_entity.type
_entity.pdbx_description
1 polymer ?
#
loop_
_entity_poly.entity_id
_entity_poly.type
_entity_poly.pdbx_seq_one_letter_code
_entity_poly.pdbx_strand_id
1 'polypeptide(L)'
;MIMAEAIREISASEARSKFSEVFDAAYYGNPVVVRKHSKTVAIISMELLESLADLEAKNDTLKARRALKEFLKTGGTPMSQIRKELGFD
;
A
#
# COMPACT_ATOMS: atom_id res chain seq x y z
N MET A 1 -21.63 -5.85 -2.89
CA MET A 1 -21.04 -4.62 -3.47
C MET A 1 -20.64 -3.77 -2.27
N ILE A 2 -19.37 -3.83 -1.83
CA ILE A 2 -18.92 -3.04 -0.68
C ILE A 2 -18.80 -1.61 -1.19
N MET A 3 -19.71 -0.75 -0.75
CA MET A 3 -19.63 0.69 -1.00
C MET A 3 -18.32 1.17 -0.40
N ALA A 4 -17.43 1.72 -1.23
CA ALA A 4 -16.29 2.47 -0.73
C ALA A 4 -16.87 3.68 0.01
N GLU A 5 -16.99 3.56 1.33
CA GLU A 5 -17.40 4.66 2.18
C GLU A 5 -16.43 5.82 1.91
N ALA A 6 -16.98 7.01 1.63
CA ALA A 6 -16.19 8.13 1.14
C ALA A 6 -15.05 8.43 2.12
N ILE A 7 -13.81 8.35 1.64
CA ILE A 7 -12.63 8.69 2.43
C ILE A 7 -12.80 10.11 2.94
N ARG A 8 -12.84 10.28 4.26
CA ARG A 8 -13.03 11.59 4.88
C ARG A 8 -11.76 12.41 4.67
N GLU A 9 -11.88 13.52 3.97
CA GLU A 9 -10.76 14.44 3.73
C GLU A 9 -10.89 15.71 4.57
N ILE A 10 -9.81 16.11 5.23
CA ILE A 10 -9.76 17.32 6.07
C ILE A 10 -8.46 18.10 5.89
N SER A 11 -8.49 19.40 6.19
CA SER A 11 -7.28 20.22 6.24
C SER A 11 -6.46 19.92 7.49
N ALA A 12 -5.13 20.10 7.43
CA ALA A 12 -4.26 19.95 8.61
C ALA A 12 -4.60 20.94 9.74
N SER A 13 -5.11 22.13 9.41
CA SER A 13 -5.61 23.09 10.41
C SER A 13 -6.83 22.55 11.15
N GLU A 14 -7.78 21.94 10.43
CA GLU A 14 -8.96 21.36 11.06
C GLU A 14 -8.61 20.11 11.87
N ALA A 15 -7.76 19.25 11.32
CA ALA A 15 -7.26 18.06 12.02
C ALA A 15 -6.58 18.43 13.35
N ARG A 16 -5.84 19.54 13.40
CA ARG A 16 -5.20 20.03 14.62
C ARG A 16 -6.22 20.44 15.69
N SER A 17 -7.30 21.09 15.29
CA SER A 17 -8.33 21.56 16.23
C SER A 17 -9.25 20.45 16.73
N LYS A 18 -9.43 19.37 15.95
CA LYS A 18 -10.35 18.27 16.24
C LYS A 18 -9.66 16.91 16.26
N PHE A 19 -8.42 16.86 16.76
CA PHE A 19 -7.58 15.66 16.61
C PHE A 19 -8.23 14.40 17.21
N SER A 20 -8.89 14.50 18.38
CA SER A 20 -9.56 13.36 19.00
C SER A 20 -10.66 12.77 18.10
N GLU A 21 -11.51 13.60 17.50
CA GLU A 21 -12.56 13.12 16.58
C GLU A 21 -11.97 12.45 15.33
N VAL A 22 -10.84 12.97 14.83
CA VAL A 22 -10.13 12.41 13.69
C VAL A 22 -9.51 11.07 14.04
N PHE A 23 -8.93 10.95 15.23
CA PHE A 23 -8.38 9.72 15.76
C PHE A 23 -9.47 8.65 15.89
N ASP A 24 -10.59 8.98 16.54
CA ASP A 24 -11.70 8.05 16.73
C ASP A 24 -12.30 7.60 15.40
N ALA A 25 -12.47 8.54 14.44
CA ALA A 25 -12.95 8.22 13.11
C ALA A 25 -12.01 7.26 12.35
N ALA A 26 -10.69 7.44 12.48
CA ALA A 26 -9.70 6.56 11.85
C ALA A 26 -9.55 5.21 12.57
N TYR A 27 -9.81 5.17 13.88
CA TYR A 27 -9.69 3.94 14.69
C TYR A 27 -10.90 3.02 14.51
N TYR A 28 -12.12 3.55 14.61
CA TYR A 28 -13.36 2.76 14.52
C TYR A 28 -13.97 2.70 13.12
N GLY A 29 -13.57 3.63 12.24
CA GLY A 29 -14.14 3.79 10.90
C GLY A 29 -13.11 3.60 9.79
N ASN A 30 -13.19 4.47 8.79
CA ASN A 30 -12.34 4.43 7.60
C ASN A 30 -11.13 5.36 7.73
N PRO A 31 -10.08 5.16 6.91
CA PRO A 31 -8.96 6.09 6.79
C PRO A 31 -9.41 7.55 6.64
N VAL A 32 -8.77 8.44 7.39
CA VAL A 32 -8.98 9.89 7.26
C VAL A 32 -7.78 10.50 6.55
N VAL A 33 -8.02 11.23 5.47
CA VAL A 33 -6.97 11.90 4.70
C VAL A 33 -6.83 13.34 5.18
N VAL A 34 -5.61 13.69 5.58
CA VAL A 34 -5.24 15.04 6.01
C VAL A 34 -4.40 15.70 4.92
N ARG A 35 -4.86 16.85 4.42
CA ARG A 35 -4.16 17.65 3.41
C ARG A 35 -3.51 18.89 4.03
N LYS A 36 -2.26 19.15 3.65
CA LYS A 36 -1.50 20.37 3.98
C LYS A 36 -0.77 20.87 2.75
N HIS A 37 -1.31 21.90 2.10
CA HIS A 37 -0.77 22.46 0.85
C HIS A 37 -0.62 21.35 -0.20
N SER A 38 0.60 21.06 -0.67
CA SER A 38 0.91 19.98 -1.61
C SER A 38 1.13 18.61 -0.97
N LYS A 39 1.05 18.50 0.36
CA LYS A 39 1.29 17.25 1.10
C LYS A 39 -0.03 16.62 1.53
N THR A 40 -0.13 15.31 1.38
CA THR A 40 -1.30 14.52 1.79
C THR A 40 -0.82 13.34 2.62
N VAL A 41 -1.46 13.11 3.77
CA VAL A 41 -1.20 11.95 4.63
C VAL A 41 -2.51 11.27 4.99
N ALA A 42 -2.47 9.98 5.28
CA ALA A 42 -3.62 9.25 5.80
C ALA A 42 -3.38 8.92 7.28
N ILE A 43 -4.43 9.02 8.08
CA ILE A 43 -4.50 8.51 9.45
C ILE A 43 -5.36 7.26 9.38
N ILE A 44 -4.81 6.15 9.86
CA ILE A 44 -5.43 4.82 9.86
C ILE A 44 -5.20 4.15 11.21
N SER A 45 -6.05 3.19 11.56
CA SER A 45 -5.79 2.33 12.72
C SER A 45 -4.54 1.48 12.50
N MET A 46 -3.87 1.12 13.59
CA MET A 46 -2.72 0.20 13.55
C MET A 46 -3.12 -1.17 13.02
N GLU A 47 -4.29 -1.67 13.41
CA GLU A 47 -4.84 -2.94 12.93
C GLU A 47 -4.99 -2.95 11.40
N LEU A 48 -5.50 -1.86 10.81
CA LEU A 48 -5.64 -1.75 9.36
C LEU A 48 -4.27 -1.70 8.67
N LEU A 49 -3.31 -0.96 9.23
CA LEU A 49 -1.94 -0.91 8.70
C LEU A 49 -1.29 -2.30 8.68
N GLU A 50 -1.38 -3.04 9.79
CA GLU A 50 -0.86 -4.40 9.93
C GLU A 50 -1.54 -5.35 8.94
N SER A 51 -2.87 -5.26 8.83
CA SER A 51 -3.65 -6.08 7.88
C SER A 51 -3.24 -5.84 6.42
N LEU A 52 -2.94 -4.59 6.05
CA LEU A 52 -2.47 -4.25 4.71
C LEU A 52 -1.08 -4.85 4.43
N ALA A 53 -0.16 -4.77 5.40
CA ALA A 53 1.16 -5.36 5.28
C ALA A 53 1.10 -6.89 5.15
N ASP A 54 0.23 -7.55 5.91
CA ASP A 54 0.02 -9.00 5.82
C ASP A 54 -0.54 -9.43 4.46
N LEU A 55 -1.45 -8.64 3.88
CA LEU A 55 -1.99 -8.89 2.54
C LEU A 55 -0.90 -8.72 1.47
N GLU A 56 -0.05 -7.71 1.58
CA GLU A 56 1.08 -7.51 0.68
C GLU A 56 2.06 -8.68 0.75
N ALA A 57 2.45 -9.12 1.95
CA ALA A 57 3.34 -10.26 2.16
C ALA A 57 2.78 -11.57 1.54
N LYS A 58 1.47 -11.80 1.68
CA LYS A 58 0.79 -12.93 1.03
C LYS A 58 0.85 -12.83 -0.49
N ASN A 59 0.58 -11.65 -1.04
CA ASN A 59 0.62 -11.41 -2.48
C ASN A 59 2.02 -11.61 -3.06
N ASP A 60 3.06 -11.15 -2.37
CA ASP A 60 4.44 -11.33 -2.80
C ASP A 60 4.89 -12.79 -2.72
N THR A 61 4.44 -13.51 -1.69
CA THR A 61 4.62 -14.97 -1.63
C THR A 61 3.99 -15.66 -2.84
N LEU A 62 2.80 -15.24 -3.27
CA LEU A 62 2.14 -15.79 -4.45
C LEU A 62 2.91 -15.47 -5.74
N LYS A 63 3.40 -14.25 -5.89
CA LYS A 63 4.25 -13.86 -7.04
C LYS A 63 5.54 -14.68 -7.09
N ALA A 64 6.23 -14.82 -5.96
CA ALA A 64 7.44 -15.63 -5.86
C ALA A 64 7.19 -17.09 -6.24
N ARG A 65 6.09 -17.68 -5.75
CA ARG A 65 5.68 -19.05 -6.12
C ARG A 65 5.39 -19.18 -7.62
N ARG A 66 4.76 -18.17 -8.25
CA ARG A 66 4.49 -18.17 -9.69
C ARG A 66 5.79 -18.09 -10.49
N ALA A 67 6.69 -17.17 -10.13
CA ALA A 67 7.99 -17.02 -10.77
C ALA A 67 8.83 -18.31 -10.68
N LEU A 68 8.83 -18.98 -9.52
CA LEU A 68 9.52 -20.25 -9.35
C LEU A 68 8.92 -21.35 -10.24
N LYS A 69 7.59 -21.46 -10.32
CA LYS A 69 6.92 -22.44 -11.19
C LYS A 69 7.23 -22.20 -12.66
N GLU A 70 7.27 -20.93 -13.09
CA GLU A 70 7.64 -20.55 -14.44
C GLU A 70 9.09 -20.96 -14.73
N PHE A 71 10.03 -20.57 -13.87
CA PHE A 71 11.44 -20.95 -13.99
C PHE A 71 11.63 -22.48 -14.11
N LEU A 72 10.94 -23.26 -13.27
CA LEU A 72 11.03 -24.72 -13.33
C LEU A 72 10.42 -25.31 -14.61
N LYS A 73 9.50 -24.62 -15.27
CA LYS A 73 8.83 -25.07 -16.50
C LYS A 73 9.60 -24.66 -17.76
N THR A 74 10.06 -23.41 -17.83
CA THR A 74 10.60 -22.80 -19.05
C THR A 74 12.09 -22.51 -18.96
N GLY A 75 12.73 -22.72 -17.80
CA GLY A 75 14.05 -22.20 -17.52
C GLY A 75 14.01 -20.70 -17.17
N GLY A 76 15.18 -20.14 -16.84
CA GLY A 76 15.33 -18.71 -16.54
C GLY A 76 16.12 -17.96 -17.60
N THR A 77 16.10 -16.63 -17.50
CA THR A 77 16.87 -15.75 -18.38
C THR A 77 18.35 -15.71 -17.95
N PRO A 78 19.31 -15.97 -18.84
CA PRO A 78 20.73 -15.84 -18.53
C PRO A 78 21.12 -14.41 -18.16
N MET A 79 22.07 -14.26 -17.23
CA MET A 79 22.53 -12.95 -16.75
C MET A 79 23.13 -12.07 -17.86
N SER A 80 23.77 -12.67 -18.87
CA SER A 80 24.29 -11.95 -20.04
C SER A 80 23.18 -11.29 -20.86
N GLN A 81 22.03 -11.97 -21.01
CA GLN A 81 20.88 -11.43 -21.71
C GLN A 81 20.23 -10.29 -20.91
N ILE A 82 20.09 -10.46 -19.59
CA ILE A 82 19.55 -9.40 -18.71
C ILE A 82 20.40 -8.14 -18.79
N ARG A 83 21.73 -8.27 -18.74
CA ARG A 83 22.66 -7.13 -18.84
C ARG A 83 22.48 -6.35 -20.14
N LYS A 84 22.39 -7.08 -21.26
CA LYS A 84 22.13 -6.50 -22.59
C LYS A 84 20.79 -5.77 -22.66
N GLU A 85 19.73 -6.33 -22.11
CA GLU A 85 18.39 -5.71 -22.07
C GLU A 85 18.34 -4.44 -21.22
N LEU A 86 19.16 -4.37 -20.17
CA LEU A 86 19.27 -3.21 -19.29
C LEU A 86 20.31 -2.17 -19.75
N GLY A 87 20.99 -2.39 -20.87
CA GLY A 87 22.01 -1.48 -21.41
C GLY A 87 23.33 -1.47 -20.65
N PHE A 88 23.63 -2.55 -19.91
CA PHE A 88 24.95 -2.79 -19.33
C PHE A 88 25.77 -3.67 -20.30
N ASP A 89 26.61 -3.05 -21.13
CA ASP A 89 27.65 -3.75 -21.90
C ASP A 89 28.92 -3.96 -21.04
#